data_AF-A0A1G2V8E7-F1
#
_entry.id   AF-A0A1G2V8E7-F1
#
_cell.length_a   1.000
_cell.length_b   1.000
_cell.length_c   1.000
_cell.angle_alpha   90.00
_cell.angle_beta   90.00
_cell.angle_gamma   90.00
#
_symmetry.space_group_name_H-M   'P 1'
#
loop_
_entity.id
_entity.type
_entity.pdbx_description
1 polymer ?
#
loop_
_entity_poly.entity_id
_entity_poly.type
_entity_poly.pdbx_seq_one_letter_code
_entity_poly.pdbx_strand_id
1 'polypeptide(L)'
;MSGAWLLLQAGIVNGLLVSTSWPLVVALGMGATVSGIAYQRPNLRWKWSVVIIGLPLAYTFLANIGIVVIVAEITILLILAYHIFPDKNETLNPDKSNKDIADKLKNCC
;
A
#
# COMPACT_ATOMS: atom_id res chain seq x y z
N MET A 1 -7.81 -0.02 -5.43
CA MET A 1 -8.52 -0.81 -4.40
C MET A 1 -7.52 -1.74 -3.74
N SER A 2 -6.74 -1.26 -2.76
CA SER A 2 -5.52 -1.96 -2.27
C SER A 2 -5.61 -2.41 -0.80
N GLY A 3 -6.73 -2.15 -0.12
CA GLY A 3 -6.94 -2.50 1.30
C GLY A 3 -8.08 -3.49 1.56
N ALA A 4 -8.69 -4.05 0.52
CA ALA A 4 -9.83 -4.96 0.67
C ALA A 4 -9.48 -6.25 1.44
N TRP A 5 -8.22 -6.66 1.43
CA TRP A 5 -7.75 -7.84 2.17
C TRP A 5 -7.69 -7.63 3.69
N LEU A 6 -7.53 -6.39 4.17
CA LEU A 6 -7.60 -6.07 5.61
C LEU A 6 -9.03 -6.27 6.13
N LEU A 7 -10.04 -5.93 5.33
CA LEU A 7 -11.44 -6.18 5.68
C LEU A 7 -11.74 -7.70 5.73
N LEU A 8 -11.15 -8.48 4.83
CA LEU A 8 -11.26 -9.94 4.85
C LEU A 8 -10.63 -10.51 6.13
N GLN A 9 -9.45 -10.05 6.54
CA GLN A 9 -8.84 -10.47 7.79
C GLN A 9 -9.68 -10.08 9.01
N ALA A 10 -10.19 -8.84 9.05
CA ALA A 10 -11.07 -8.39 10.12
C ALA A 10 -12.34 -9.26 10.23
N GLY A 11 -12.90 -9.68 9.09
CA GLY A 11 -14.03 -10.60 9.05
C GLY A 11 -13.69 -12.03 9.48
N ILE A 12 -12.49 -12.54 9.19
CA ILE A 12 -12.00 -13.83 9.70
C ILE A 12 -11.85 -13.78 11.23
N VAL A 13 -11.27 -12.71 11.76
CA VAL A 13 -11.04 -12.54 13.21
C VAL A 13 -12.34 -12.36 14.00
N ASN A 14 -13.34 -11.68 13.43
CA ASN A 14 -14.67 -11.57 14.04
C ASN A 14 -15.52 -12.86 13.89
N GLY A 15 -14.97 -13.92 13.29
CA GLY A 15 -15.68 -15.18 13.09
C GLY A 15 -16.80 -15.11 12.03
N LEU A 16 -16.90 -14.02 11.27
CA LEU A 16 -17.86 -13.91 10.16
C LEU A 16 -17.44 -14.74 8.94
N LEU A 17 -16.15 -15.01 8.77
CA LEU A 17 -15.62 -15.76 7.64
C LEU A 17 -14.79 -16.97 8.10
N VAL A 18 -15.01 -18.10 7.42
CA VAL A 18 -14.28 -19.35 7.67
C VAL A 18 -12.82 -19.20 7.23
N SER A 19 -11.90 -19.28 8.21
CA SER A 19 -10.46 -19.05 8.01
C SER A 19 -9.80 -19.93 6.94
N THR A 20 -10.40 -21.07 6.58
CA THR A 20 -9.87 -22.02 5.59
C THR A 20 -10.21 -21.66 4.14
N SER A 21 -11.24 -20.86 3.89
CA SER A 21 -11.72 -20.60 2.51
C SER A 21 -11.10 -19.36 1.86
N TRP A 22 -10.58 -18.43 2.65
CA TRP A 22 -10.10 -17.13 2.20
C TRP A 22 -8.57 -16.89 2.20
N PRO A 23 -7.68 -17.84 2.56
CA PRO A 23 -6.25 -17.53 2.70
C PRO A 23 -5.61 -17.15 1.36
N LEU A 24 -6.09 -17.71 0.25
CA LEU A 24 -5.58 -17.40 -1.09
C LEU A 24 -5.84 -15.93 -1.48
N VAL A 25 -7.05 -15.43 -1.20
CA VAL A 25 -7.45 -14.06 -1.53
C VAL A 25 -6.70 -13.06 -0.66
N VAL A 26 -6.51 -13.38 0.62
CA VAL A 26 -5.70 -12.56 1.54
C VAL A 26 -4.24 -12.55 1.10
N ALA A 27 -3.66 -13.71 0.75
CA ALA A 27 -2.29 -13.81 0.24
C ALA A 27 -2.06 -12.98 -1.02
N LEU A 28 -3.01 -13.03 -1.97
CA LEU A 28 -2.99 -12.21 -3.18
C LEU A 28 -3.01 -10.71 -2.84
N GLY A 29 -3.86 -10.31 -1.89
CA GLY A 29 -3.93 -8.91 -1.43
C GLY A 29 -2.64 -8.43 -0.77
N MET A 30 -2.06 -9.24 0.11
CA MET A 30 -0.77 -8.95 0.73
C MET A 30 0.35 -8.85 -0.32
N GLY A 31 0.44 -9.82 -1.23
CA GLY A 31 1.44 -9.83 -2.30
C GLY A 31 1.32 -8.65 -3.27
N ALA A 32 0.08 -8.25 -3.60
CA ALA A 32 -0.19 -7.05 -4.39
C ALA A 32 0.27 -5.77 -3.67
N THR A 33 0.14 -5.73 -2.34
CA THR A 33 0.58 -4.59 -1.52
C THR A 33 2.10 -4.48 -1.49
N VAL A 34 2.80 -5.61 -1.24
CA VAL A 34 4.27 -5.67 -1.25
C VAL A 34 4.83 -5.27 -2.61
N SER A 35 4.27 -5.81 -3.70
CA SER A 35 4.69 -5.45 -5.06
C SER A 35 4.39 -3.98 -5.39
N GLY A 36 3.22 -3.46 -5.02
CA GLY A 36 2.87 -2.05 -5.20
C GLY A 36 3.87 -1.10 -4.54
N ILE A 37 4.24 -1.38 -3.28
CA ILE A 37 5.25 -0.62 -2.53
C ILE A 37 6.63 -0.74 -3.20
N ALA A 38 6.98 -1.94 -3.69
CA ALA A 38 8.27 -2.19 -4.33
C ALA A 38 8.43 -1.43 -5.65
N TYR A 39 7.33 -1.22 -6.40
CA TYR A 39 7.33 -0.46 -7.66
C TYR A 39 7.24 1.05 -7.48
N GLN A 40 6.99 1.54 -6.27
CA GLN A 40 6.77 2.96 -6.03
C GLN A 40 8.05 3.81 -6.14
N ARG A 41 9.23 3.21 -6.05
CA ARG A 41 10.51 3.87 -6.36
C ARG A 41 11.22 3.12 -7.50
N PRO A 42 11.81 3.83 -8.48
CA PRO A 42 12.55 3.20 -9.58
C PRO A 42 13.91 2.59 -9.14
N ASN A 43 14.21 2.56 -7.84
CA ASN A 43 15.48 2.08 -7.32
C ASN A 43 15.46 0.56 -7.12
N LEU A 44 16.33 -0.18 -7.82
CA LEU A 44 16.42 -1.64 -7.72
C LEU A 44 16.68 -2.11 -6.29
N ARG A 45 17.56 -1.43 -5.55
CA ARG A 45 17.87 -1.80 -4.15
C ARG A 45 16.66 -1.74 -3.23
N TRP A 46 15.78 -0.74 -3.46
CA TRP A 46 14.52 -0.60 -2.74
C TRP A 46 13.58 -1.76 -3.06
N LYS A 47 13.38 -2.03 -4.34
CA LYS A 47 12.52 -3.13 -4.82
C LYS A 47 12.93 -4.47 -4.20
N TRP A 48 14.21 -4.80 -4.25
CA TRP A 48 14.73 -6.04 -3.66
C TRP A 48 14.56 -6.09 -2.15
N SER A 49 14.84 -4.99 -1.44
CA SER A 49 14.67 -4.95 0.03
C SER A 49 13.21 -5.15 0.44
N VAL A 50 12.28 -4.47 -0.24
CA VAL A 50 10.83 -4.58 0.02
C VAL A 50 10.31 -5.98 -0.28
N VAL A 51 10.76 -6.61 -1.37
CA VAL A 51 10.31 -7.97 -1.72
C VAL A 51 10.92 -9.02 -0.80
N ILE A 52 12.24 -8.96 -0.55
CA ILE A 52 12.93 -9.93 0.31
C ILE A 52 12.40 -9.89 1.74
N ILE A 53 12.07 -8.70 2.26
CA ILE A 53 11.60 -8.56 3.64
C ILE A 53 10.08 -8.72 3.70
N GLY A 54 9.35 -8.09 2.79
CA GLY A 54 7.89 -8.03 2.82
C GLY A 54 7.21 -9.36 2.51
N LEU A 55 7.79 -10.18 1.63
CA LEU A 55 7.20 -11.48 1.26
C LEU A 55 7.19 -12.49 2.42
N PRO A 56 8.32 -12.76 3.12
CA PRO A 56 8.29 -13.64 4.29
C PRO A 56 7.46 -13.08 5.44
N LEU A 57 7.45 -11.75 5.64
CA LEU A 57 6.59 -11.11 6.64
C LEU A 57 5.10 -11.38 6.35
N ALA A 58 4.67 -11.17 5.11
CA ALA A 58 3.31 -11.46 4.66
C ALA A 58 2.95 -12.94 4.87
N TYR A 59 3.87 -13.86 4.59
CA TYR A 59 3.66 -15.28 4.83
C TYR A 59 3.48 -15.60 6.33
N THR A 60 4.31 -15.02 7.20
CA THR A 60 4.17 -15.22 8.65
C THR A 60 2.87 -14.65 9.21
N PHE A 61 2.39 -13.53 8.66
CA PHE A 61 1.11 -12.94 9.02
C PHE A 61 -0.08 -13.75 8.53
N LEU A 62 0.01 -14.32 7.33
CA LEU A 62 -1.02 -15.23 6.81
C LEU A 62 -1.10 -16.54 7.60
N ALA A 63 0.03 -17.04 8.11
CA ALA A 63 0.07 -18.27 8.91
C ALA A 63 -0.52 -18.09 10.32
N ASN A 64 -0.53 -16.87 10.85
CA ASN A 64 -0.96 -16.58 12.22
C ASN A 64 -2.00 -15.45 12.25
N ILE A 65 -3.11 -15.62 11.53
CA ILE A 65 -4.18 -14.61 11.45
C ILE A 65 -4.76 -14.38 12.86
N GLY A 66 -4.53 -13.18 13.39
CA GLY A 66 -5.04 -12.75 14.69
C GLY A 66 -5.07 -11.23 14.80
N ILE A 67 -5.73 -10.70 15.83
CA ILE A 67 -5.88 -9.24 16.06
C ILE A 67 -4.51 -8.55 16.07
N VAL A 68 -3.51 -9.19 16.69
CA VAL A 68 -2.14 -8.65 16.79
C VAL A 68 -1.51 -8.45 15.41
N VAL A 69 -1.75 -9.38 14.48
CA VAL A 69 -1.23 -9.30 13.11
C VAL A 69 -1.87 -8.16 12.33
N ILE A 70 -3.19 -8.00 12.43
CA ILE A 70 -3.91 -6.90 11.77
C ILE A 70 -3.37 -5.55 12.25
N VAL A 71 -3.19 -5.37 13.56
CA VAL A 71 -2.64 -4.13 14.13
C VAL A 71 -1.21 -3.89 13.66
N ALA A 72 -0.39 -4.92 13.60
CA ALA A 72 0.97 -4.83 13.09
C ALA A 72 1.00 -4.42 11.60
N GLU A 73 0.16 -5.03 10.76
CA GLU A 73 0.05 -4.69 9.33
C GLU A 73 -0.38 -3.24 9.10
N ILE A 74 -1.40 -2.77 9.83
CA ILE A 74 -1.85 -1.38 9.75
C ILE A 74 -0.72 -0.42 10.16
N THR A 75 0.00 -0.74 11.24
CA THR A 75 1.11 0.09 11.73
C THR A 75 2.24 0.19 10.70
N ILE A 76 2.64 -0.96 10.12
CA ILE A 76 3.67 -1.02 9.09
C ILE A 76 3.22 -0.22 7.86
N LEU A 77 1.99 -0.42 7.38
CA LEU A 77 1.44 0.32 6.25
C LEU A 77 1.41 1.82 6.50
N LEU A 78 1.10 2.25 7.71
CA LEU A 78 1.03 3.67 8.07
C LEU A 78 2.42 4.30 8.09
N ILE A 79 3.43 3.60 8.62
CA ILE A 79 4.84 4.01 8.57
C ILE A 79 5.32 4.11 7.12
N LEU A 80 5.04 3.09 6.31
CA LEU A 80 5.40 3.07 4.90
C LEU A 80 4.70 4.19 4.14
N ALA A 81 3.40 4.39 4.35
CA ALA A 81 2.64 5.47 3.74
C ALA A 81 3.25 6.84 4.11
N TYR A 82 3.59 7.07 5.37
CA TYR A 82 4.24 8.30 5.82
C TYR A 82 5.59 8.53 5.13
N HIS A 83 6.42 7.50 5.00
CA HIS A 83 7.74 7.61 4.38
C HIS A 83 7.67 7.72 2.84
N ILE A 84 6.62 7.16 2.23
CA ILE A 84 6.42 7.10 0.79
C ILE A 84 5.65 8.30 0.25
N PHE A 85 4.74 8.85 1.05
CA PHE A 85 4.06 10.12 0.82
C PHE A 85 4.68 11.18 1.75
N PRO A 86 5.97 11.55 1.58
CA PRO A 86 6.43 12.78 2.18
C PRO A 86 5.57 13.88 1.58
N ASP A 87 4.96 14.67 2.46
CA ASP A 87 4.12 15.81 2.15
C ASP A 87 4.50 16.43 0.80
N LYS A 88 3.65 16.20 -0.21
CA LYS A 88 3.45 17.23 -1.22
C LYS A 88 2.59 18.35 -0.59
N ASN A 89 2.97 18.82 0.59
CA ASN A 89 2.84 20.22 0.93
C ASN A 89 3.94 20.98 0.16
N GLU A 90 4.01 20.74 -1.15
CA GLU A 90 4.31 21.85 -2.03
C GLU A 90 3.08 22.72 -1.85
N THR A 91 3.24 23.74 -1.00
CA THR A 91 2.43 24.94 -0.94
C THR A 91 1.52 24.98 -2.16
N LEU A 92 0.22 24.73 -1.95
CA LEU A 92 -0.83 25.10 -2.88
C LEU A 92 -0.68 26.61 -3.08
N ASN A 93 0.25 26.99 -3.96
CA ASN A 93 0.36 28.30 -4.52
C ASN A 93 -0.41 28.18 -5.83
N PRO A 94 -1.73 28.46 -5.82
CA PRO A 94 -2.59 28.30 -6.99
C PRO A 94 -2.13 29.13 -8.20
N ASP A 95 -1.19 30.05 -8.01
CA ASP A 95 -0.66 30.93 -9.05
C ASP A 95 0.27 30.24 -10.06
N LYS A 96 1.00 29.18 -9.65
CA LYS A 96 1.93 28.48 -10.57
C LYS A 96 1.23 27.48 -11.48
N SER A 97 0.21 26.78 -10.98
CA SER A 97 -0.50 25.76 -11.77
C SER A 97 -1.36 26.38 -12.89
N ASN A 98 -1.88 27.60 -12.69
CA ASN A 98 -2.67 28.28 -13.72
C ASN A 98 -1.80 28.84 -14.85
N LYS A 99 -0.55 29.23 -14.56
CA LYS A 99 0.39 29.72 -15.58
C LYS A 99 0.82 28.61 -16.54
N ASP A 100 1.10 27.41 -16.03
CA ASP A 100 1.51 26.27 -16.88
C ASP A 100 0.40 25.79 -17.81
N ILE A 101 -0.86 25.80 -17.33
CA ILE A 101 -2.04 25.45 -18.15
C ILE A 101 -2.35 26.56 -19.17
N ALA A 102 -2.20 27.84 -18.80
CA ALA A 102 -2.41 28.97 -19.71
C ALA A 102 -1.34 29.04 -20.82
N ASP A 103 -0.08 28.70 -20.52
CA ASP A 103 1.00 28.67 -21.51
C ASP A 103 0.84 27.50 -22.49
N LYS A 104 0.40 26.34 -22.00
CA LYS A 104 0.06 25.18 -22.84
C LYS A 104 -1.14 25.44 -23.76
N LEU A 105 -2.13 26.22 -23.31
CA LEU A 105 -3.29 26.62 -24.13
C LEU A 105 -2.93 27.69 -25.18
N LYS A 106 -1.95 28.57 -24.91
CA LYS A 106 -1.45 29.54 -25.90
C LYS A 106 -0.64 28.91 -27.02
N ASN A 107 0.00 27.77 -26.75
CA ASN A 107 0.74 27.00 -27.76
C ASN A 107 -0.14 26.02 -28.56
N CYS A 108 -1.46 26.01 -28.36
CA CYS A 108 -2.40 25.32 -29.24
C CYS A 108 -3.16 26.35 -30.10
N CYS A 109 -2.44 26.90 -31.07
CA CYS A 109 -2.98 27.34 -32.36
C CYS A 109 -2.34 26.48 -33.45
#